data_AF-A0AAE3KX19-F1
#
_entry.id   AF-A0AAE3KX19-F1
#
_cell.length_a   1.000
_cell.length_b   1.000
_cell.length_c   1.000
_cell.angle_alpha   90.00
_cell.angle_beta   90.00
_cell.angle_gamma   90.00
#
_symmetry.space_group_name_H-M   'P 1'
#
loop_
_entity.id
_entity.type
_entity.pdbx_description
1 polymer ?
#
loop_
_entity_poly.entity_id
_entity_poly.type
_entity_poly.pdbx_seq_one_letter_code
_entity_poly.pdbx_strand_id
1 'polypeptide(L)'
;MGESVAISLAVKRAVRYDIIQSILRHYECPPSCQSHCCSKGQIHMFEDELKVLSSLDPARAGKICNDATSPSLYLMQAPCSFLNDTGRCHVYERRPTVCGLYPFKVNTSGSTIGLQPCPVGFLIIRDFASWVIDTLSKSDISSGERSRLIGEWQKNVESYELELSEFHSKPVLLEMQIPYEDLEMLSMFLASRKLPAEN
;
A
#
# COMPACT_ATOMS: atom_id res chain seq x y z
N MET A 1 20.13 -9.81 -18.53
CA MET A 1 19.22 -8.64 -18.64
C MET A 1 17.74 -9.03 -18.67
N GLY A 2 17.34 -10.08 -19.39
CA GLY A 2 15.94 -10.56 -19.36
C GLY A 2 15.48 -11.16 -18.03
N GLU A 3 16.40 -11.73 -17.24
CA GLU A 3 16.06 -12.47 -16.02
C GLU A 3 15.58 -11.58 -14.86
N SER A 4 16.26 -10.46 -14.56
CA SER A 4 15.83 -9.53 -13.49
C SER A 4 14.46 -8.91 -13.78
N VAL A 5 14.20 -8.52 -15.04
CA VAL A 5 12.89 -8.02 -15.48
C VAL A 5 11.82 -9.10 -15.31
N ALA A 6 12.12 -10.35 -15.66
CA ALA A 6 11.18 -11.46 -15.48
C ALA A 6 10.84 -11.70 -14.00
N ILE A 7 11.82 -11.60 -13.09
CA ILE A 7 11.61 -11.71 -11.65
C ILE A 7 10.73 -10.57 -11.13
N SER A 8 11.06 -9.32 -11.46
CA SER A 8 10.28 -8.13 -11.10
C SER A 8 8.81 -8.25 -11.55
N LEU A 9 8.58 -8.71 -12.78
CA LEU A 9 7.23 -8.97 -13.31
C LEU A 9 6.51 -10.12 -12.61
N ALA A 10 7.21 -11.22 -12.32
CA ALA A 10 6.63 -12.34 -11.59
C ALA A 10 6.20 -11.94 -10.18
N VAL A 11 7.02 -11.17 -9.47
CA VAL A 11 6.69 -10.62 -8.14
C VAL A 11 5.46 -9.71 -8.23
N LYS A 12 5.43 -8.76 -9.19
CA LYS A 12 4.28 -7.88 -9.39
C LYS A 12 2.97 -8.64 -9.63
N ARG A 13 3.02 -9.73 -10.41
CA ARG A 13 1.85 -10.60 -10.63
C ARG A 13 1.44 -11.33 -9.36
N ALA A 14 2.38 -11.89 -8.63
CA ALA A 14 2.11 -12.66 -7.41
C ALA A 14 1.42 -11.80 -6.33
N VAL A 15 1.78 -10.52 -6.23
CA VAL A 15 1.22 -9.59 -5.23
C VAL A 15 0.02 -8.81 -5.73
N ARG A 16 -0.51 -9.12 -6.92
CA ARG A 16 -1.62 -8.38 -7.57
C ARG A 16 -1.36 -6.87 -7.64
N TYR A 17 -0.13 -6.51 -8.04
CA TYR A 17 0.36 -5.13 -8.03
C TYR A 17 -0.54 -4.16 -8.82
N ASP A 18 -1.09 -4.60 -9.93
CA ASP A 18 -2.01 -3.84 -10.78
C ASP A 18 -3.33 -3.49 -10.07
N ILE A 19 -3.90 -4.44 -9.33
CA ILE A 19 -5.09 -4.22 -8.49
C ILE A 19 -4.78 -3.23 -7.38
N ILE A 20 -3.62 -3.37 -6.74
CA ILE A 20 -3.15 -2.42 -5.71
C ILE A 20 -2.97 -1.03 -6.31
N GLN A 21 -2.35 -0.89 -7.48
CA GLN A 21 -2.26 0.41 -8.14
C GLN A 21 -3.63 0.97 -8.50
N SER A 22 -4.58 0.13 -8.92
CA SER A 22 -5.96 0.54 -9.18
C SER A 22 -6.59 1.15 -7.94
N ILE A 23 -6.50 0.47 -6.78
CA ILE A 23 -6.98 0.98 -5.49
C ILE A 23 -6.30 2.31 -5.13
N LEU A 24 -4.96 2.35 -5.17
CA LEU A 24 -4.18 3.51 -4.73
C LEU A 24 -4.46 4.78 -5.55
N ARG A 25 -4.90 4.67 -6.81
CA ARG A 25 -5.33 5.83 -7.63
C ARG A 25 -6.56 6.56 -7.09
N HIS A 26 -7.24 6.02 -6.08
CA HIS A 26 -8.35 6.69 -5.40
C HIS A 26 -7.90 7.53 -4.20
N TYR A 27 -6.62 7.51 -3.85
CA TYR A 27 -6.11 8.14 -2.63
C TYR A 27 -4.88 8.99 -2.91
N GLU A 28 -4.74 10.07 -2.13
CA GLU A 28 -3.56 10.92 -2.13
C GLU A 28 -2.97 10.96 -0.72
N CYS A 29 -1.64 10.98 -0.63
CA CYS A 29 -0.97 11.14 0.66
C CYS A 29 -1.32 12.51 1.27
N PRO A 30 -2.01 12.56 2.43
CA PRO A 30 -2.35 13.83 3.08
C PRO A 30 -1.10 14.44 3.71
N PRO A 31 -1.10 15.76 4.00
CA PRO A 31 0.02 16.43 4.68
C PRO A 31 0.40 15.78 6.03
N SER A 32 -0.57 15.22 6.75
CA SER A 32 -0.34 14.52 8.02
C SER A 32 0.54 13.27 7.89
N CYS A 33 0.72 12.71 6.69
CA CYS A 33 1.66 11.62 6.44
C CYS A 33 3.12 12.07 6.64
N GLN A 34 3.43 13.34 6.38
CA GLN A 34 4.79 13.92 6.49
C GLN A 34 5.85 13.09 5.74
N SER A 35 5.43 12.40 4.67
CA SER A 35 6.28 11.51 3.87
C SER A 35 7.06 10.49 4.71
N HIS A 36 6.44 10.00 5.78
CA HIS A 36 7.07 9.11 6.75
C HIS A 36 7.65 7.86 6.08
N CYS A 37 6.93 7.25 5.12
CA CYS A 37 7.41 6.08 4.38
C CYS A 37 8.73 6.35 3.61
N CYS A 38 8.89 7.53 3.02
CA CYS A 38 10.10 7.92 2.31
C CYS A 38 11.20 8.45 3.25
N SER A 39 10.84 8.97 4.42
CA SER A 39 11.78 9.60 5.35
C SER A 39 12.42 8.62 6.33
N LYS A 40 11.74 7.49 6.59
CA LYS A 40 12.17 6.48 7.57
C LYS A 40 12.37 5.10 6.96
N GLY A 41 11.75 4.82 5.81
CA GLY A 41 11.79 3.50 5.19
C GLY A 41 13.06 3.25 4.38
N GLN A 42 13.59 2.03 4.51
CA GLN A 42 14.53 1.45 3.57
C GLN A 42 13.76 0.90 2.37
N ILE A 43 14.28 1.13 1.17
CA ILE A 43 13.60 0.74 -0.08
C ILE A 43 14.47 -0.25 -0.83
N HIS A 44 14.00 -1.48 -0.89
CA HIS A 44 14.57 -2.53 -1.73
C HIS A 44 13.98 -2.44 -3.13
N MET A 45 14.79 -2.69 -4.15
CA MET A 45 14.37 -2.65 -5.55
C MET A 45 15.18 -3.61 -6.41
N PHE A 46 14.60 -4.01 -7.53
CA PHE A 46 15.26 -4.84 -8.53
C PHE A 46 16.17 -4.01 -9.45
N GLU A 47 17.04 -4.69 -10.20
CA GLU A 47 17.99 -4.05 -11.12
C GLU A 47 17.29 -3.22 -12.21
N ASP A 48 16.17 -3.70 -12.75
CA ASP A 48 15.38 -2.99 -13.75
C ASP A 48 14.80 -1.68 -13.19
N GLU A 49 14.41 -1.68 -11.92
CA GLU A 49 13.89 -0.50 -11.23
C GLU A 49 15.00 0.52 -10.96
N LEU A 50 16.18 0.07 -10.54
CA LEU A 50 17.36 0.93 -10.41
C LEU A 50 17.71 1.57 -11.76
N LYS A 51 17.70 0.81 -12.86
CA LYS A 51 17.97 1.35 -14.21
C LYS A 51 17.01 2.47 -14.59
N VAL A 52 15.72 2.31 -14.26
CA VAL A 52 14.72 3.37 -14.47
C VAL A 52 15.08 4.61 -13.65
N LEU A 53 15.38 4.45 -12.36
CA LEU A 53 15.75 5.58 -11.49
C LEU A 53 17.03 6.28 -11.93
N SER A 54 18.07 5.53 -12.28
CA SER A 54 19.34 6.04 -12.80
C SER A 54 19.18 6.79 -14.10
N SER A 55 18.21 6.42 -14.94
CA SER A 55 17.91 7.14 -16.18
C SER A 55 17.15 8.44 -15.93
N LEU A 56 16.37 8.52 -14.84
CA LEU A 56 15.60 9.70 -14.47
C LEU A 56 16.44 10.75 -13.74
N ASP A 57 17.23 10.32 -12.76
CA ASP A 57 18.12 11.19 -12.00
C ASP A 57 19.37 10.40 -11.54
N PRO A 58 20.46 10.42 -12.34
CA PRO A 58 21.69 9.71 -12.02
C PRO A 58 22.30 10.15 -10.68
N ALA A 59 22.17 11.43 -10.31
CA ALA A 59 22.78 11.97 -9.10
C ALA A 59 22.08 11.44 -7.84
N ARG A 60 20.75 11.35 -7.85
CA ARG A 60 19.97 10.76 -6.75
C ARG A 60 20.08 9.24 -6.71
N ALA A 61 20.11 8.59 -7.88
CA ALA A 61 20.26 7.15 -7.98
C ALA A 61 21.65 6.67 -7.54
N GLY A 62 22.69 7.50 -7.66
CA GLY A 62 24.05 7.19 -7.21
C GLY A 62 24.19 6.92 -5.70
N LYS A 63 23.14 7.17 -4.90
CA LYS A 63 23.08 6.83 -3.46
C LYS A 63 22.53 5.43 -3.18
N ILE A 64 22.12 4.69 -4.22
CA ILE A 64 21.58 3.34 -4.10
C ILE A 64 22.75 2.34 -4.15
N CYS A 65 22.77 1.40 -3.22
CA CYS A 65 23.83 0.41 -3.09
C CYS A 65 23.29 -1.01 -3.31
N ASN A 66 24.18 -1.98 -3.54
CA ASN A 66 23.78 -3.40 -3.44
C ASN A 66 23.39 -3.71 -1.99
N ASP A 67 22.36 -4.53 -1.80
CA ASP A 67 22.01 -5.05 -0.49
C ASP A 67 23.01 -6.14 -0.07
N ALA A 68 23.64 -5.95 1.10
CA ALA A 68 24.59 -6.89 1.65
C ALA A 68 23.94 -8.23 2.06
N THR A 69 22.65 -8.23 2.35
CA THR A 69 21.89 -9.40 2.81
C THR A 69 21.21 -10.14 1.67
N SER A 70 20.89 -9.43 0.58
CA SER A 70 20.22 -9.96 -0.60
C SER A 70 20.94 -9.49 -1.87
N PRO A 71 21.97 -10.20 -2.35
CA PRO A 71 22.82 -9.73 -3.46
C PRO A 71 22.07 -9.48 -4.78
N SER A 72 20.86 -10.01 -4.92
CA SER A 72 19.97 -9.81 -6.07
C SER A 72 19.12 -8.53 -5.99
N LEU A 73 19.22 -7.77 -4.89
CA LEU A 73 18.47 -6.55 -4.64
C LEU A 73 19.40 -5.35 -4.43
N TYR A 74 18.86 -4.19 -4.75
CA TYR A 74 19.44 -2.90 -4.46
C TYR A 74 18.70 -2.25 -3.31
N LEU A 75 19.43 -1.50 -2.49
CA LEU A 75 18.93 -0.86 -1.29
C LEU A 75 19.18 0.64 -1.34
N MET A 76 18.10 1.40 -1.17
CA MET A 76 18.14 2.82 -0.87
C MET A 76 17.88 3.05 0.62
N GLN A 77 18.82 3.72 1.27
CA GLN A 77 18.73 4.08 2.69
C GLN A 77 17.77 5.24 2.94
N ALA A 78 17.28 5.33 4.16
CA ALA A 78 16.52 6.48 4.63
C ALA A 78 17.47 7.65 5.01
N PRO A 79 17.09 8.92 4.76
CA PRO A 79 15.92 9.33 3.98
C PRO A 79 16.10 9.05 2.48
N CYS A 80 14.99 8.76 1.80
CA CYS A 80 14.96 8.49 0.36
C CYS A 80 15.60 9.63 -0.44
N SER A 81 16.56 9.29 -1.30
CA SER A 81 17.29 10.28 -2.10
C SER A 81 16.41 11.02 -3.12
N PHE A 82 15.21 10.51 -3.41
CA PHE A 82 14.22 11.10 -4.32
C PHE A 82 13.18 12.00 -3.64
N LEU A 83 13.33 12.29 -2.35
CA LEU A 83 12.56 13.36 -1.70
C LEU A 83 12.99 14.73 -2.24
N ASN A 84 12.02 15.54 -2.65
CA ASN A 84 12.23 16.95 -2.99
C ASN A 84 12.17 17.84 -1.73
N ASP A 85 12.38 19.15 -1.90
CA ASP A 85 12.44 20.11 -0.79
C ASP A 85 11.11 20.26 -0.04
N THR A 86 10.00 19.88 -0.66
CA THR A 86 8.66 19.83 -0.03
C THR A 86 8.39 18.50 0.68
N GLY A 87 9.37 17.59 0.71
CA GLY A 87 9.22 16.25 1.24
C GLY A 87 8.40 15.32 0.34
N ARG A 88 8.08 15.67 -0.90
CA ARG A 88 7.34 14.80 -1.83
C ARG A 88 8.31 13.97 -2.70
N CYS A 89 7.88 12.78 -3.12
CA CYS A 89 8.67 11.93 -4.00
C CYS A 89 8.71 12.51 -5.41
N HIS A 90 9.90 12.86 -5.92
CA HIS A 90 10.10 13.41 -7.26
C HIS A 90 9.80 12.40 -8.38
N VAL A 91 9.92 11.09 -8.10
CA VAL A 91 9.69 9.99 -9.05
C VAL A 91 8.43 9.20 -8.72
N TYR A 92 7.38 9.86 -8.21
CA TYR A 92 6.18 9.19 -7.70
C TYR A 92 5.56 8.18 -8.68
N GLU A 93 5.41 8.56 -9.96
CA GLU A 93 4.85 7.69 -11.02
C GLU A 93 5.81 6.57 -11.48
N ARG A 94 7.09 6.65 -11.10
CA ARG A 94 8.15 5.72 -11.48
C ARG A 94 8.78 5.06 -10.24
N ARG A 95 8.04 5.07 -9.13
CA ARG A 95 8.48 4.55 -7.84
C ARG A 95 8.76 3.04 -7.93
N PRO A 96 9.76 2.52 -7.20
CA PRO A 96 9.98 1.08 -7.08
C PRO A 96 8.74 0.33 -6.59
N THR A 97 8.68 -0.96 -6.86
CA THR A 97 7.55 -1.84 -6.55
C THR A 97 7.17 -1.75 -5.08
N VAL A 98 8.15 -1.78 -4.16
CA VAL A 98 7.92 -1.66 -2.71
C VAL A 98 7.24 -0.32 -2.35
N CYS A 99 7.69 0.78 -2.94
CA CYS A 99 7.05 2.10 -2.77
C CYS A 99 5.68 2.17 -3.45
N GLY A 100 5.52 1.43 -4.55
CA GLY A 100 4.27 1.25 -5.28
C GLY A 100 3.20 0.54 -4.49
N LEU A 101 3.60 -0.43 -3.67
CA LEU A 101 2.70 -1.22 -2.86
C LEU A 101 2.20 -0.47 -1.63
N TYR A 102 3.00 0.42 -1.04
CA TYR A 102 2.64 1.10 0.20
C TYR A 102 1.30 1.85 0.11
N PRO A 103 0.36 1.66 1.07
CA PRO A 103 0.53 1.06 2.41
C PRO A 103 0.23 -0.45 2.52
N PHE A 104 0.11 -1.15 1.39
CA PHE A 104 0.03 -2.61 1.39
C PHE A 104 1.40 -3.25 1.61
N LYS A 105 1.45 -4.31 2.41
CA LYS A 105 2.66 -5.03 2.80
C LYS A 105 2.50 -6.52 2.52
N VAL A 106 3.44 -7.05 1.76
CA VAL A 106 3.51 -8.48 1.46
C VAL A 106 3.88 -9.22 2.74
N ASN A 107 3.11 -10.25 3.06
CA ASN A 107 3.37 -11.14 4.20
C ASN A 107 3.74 -12.55 3.70
N THR A 108 4.07 -13.45 4.62
CA THR A 108 4.48 -14.83 4.30
C THR A 108 3.29 -15.80 4.13
N SER A 109 2.05 -15.34 4.24
CA SER A 109 0.86 -16.21 4.19
C SER A 109 0.57 -16.76 2.79
N GLY A 110 0.97 -16.01 1.75
CA GLY A 110 0.66 -16.33 0.35
C GLY A 110 -0.81 -16.15 -0.05
N SER A 111 -1.73 -15.92 0.89
CA SER A 111 -3.18 -15.80 0.65
C SER A 111 -3.77 -14.43 1.01
N THR A 112 -3.06 -13.65 1.81
CA THR A 112 -3.47 -12.32 2.23
C THR A 112 -2.38 -11.29 1.98
N ILE A 113 -2.77 -10.02 2.02
CA ILE A 113 -1.87 -8.88 2.04
C ILE A 113 -2.16 -8.04 3.29
N GLY A 114 -1.11 -7.55 3.95
CA GLY A 114 -1.23 -6.63 5.06
C GLY A 114 -1.54 -5.22 4.56
N LEU A 115 -2.35 -4.47 5.30
CA LEU A 115 -2.64 -3.06 5.07
C LEU A 115 -2.30 -2.28 6.34
N GLN A 116 -1.27 -1.45 6.25
CA GLN A 116 -0.78 -0.68 7.38
C GLN A 116 -1.62 0.60 7.60
N PRO A 117 -2.08 0.91 8.83
CA PRO A 117 -2.92 2.06 9.14
C PRO A 117 -2.13 3.40 9.20
N CYS A 118 -1.40 3.72 8.13
CA CYS A 118 -0.92 5.10 7.93
C CYS A 118 -2.09 6.01 7.49
N PRO A 119 -1.91 7.33 7.35
CA PRO A 119 -3.01 8.21 6.96
C PRO A 119 -3.75 7.81 5.67
N VAL A 120 -3.05 7.24 4.68
CA VAL A 120 -3.69 6.68 3.48
C VAL A 120 -4.29 5.31 3.76
N GLY A 121 -3.55 4.43 4.43
CA GLY A 121 -4.00 3.07 4.71
C GLY A 121 -5.26 3.03 5.55
N PHE A 122 -5.42 3.95 6.50
CA PHE A 122 -6.64 4.07 7.29
C PHE A 122 -7.86 4.50 6.46
N LEU A 123 -7.67 5.38 5.45
CA LEU A 123 -8.76 5.72 4.52
C LEU A 123 -9.20 4.47 3.74
N ILE A 124 -8.25 3.66 3.29
CA ILE A 124 -8.52 2.38 2.60
C ILE A 124 -9.25 1.41 3.55
N ILE A 125 -8.78 1.26 4.79
CA ILE A 125 -9.42 0.42 5.83
C ILE A 125 -10.88 0.83 6.04
N ARG A 126 -11.15 2.13 6.13
CA ARG A 126 -12.50 2.66 6.31
C ARG A 126 -13.40 2.35 5.12
N ASP A 127 -12.91 2.56 3.89
CA ASP A 127 -13.68 2.25 2.69
C ASP A 127 -13.91 0.74 2.53
N PHE A 128 -12.93 -0.09 2.89
CA PHE A 128 -13.07 -1.54 2.95
C PHE A 128 -14.13 -1.97 3.96
N ALA A 129 -14.06 -1.48 5.20
CA ALA A 129 -15.05 -1.77 6.23
C ALA A 129 -16.46 -1.30 5.82
N SER A 130 -16.56 -0.13 5.17
CA SER A 130 -17.83 0.37 4.63
C SER A 130 -18.42 -0.57 3.58
N TRP A 131 -17.59 -1.09 2.68
CA TRP A 131 -18.02 -2.08 1.68
C TRP A 131 -18.49 -3.39 2.33
N VAL A 132 -17.75 -3.90 3.31
CA VAL A 132 -18.14 -5.13 4.03
C VAL A 132 -19.46 -4.94 4.77
N ILE A 133 -19.63 -3.82 5.48
CA ILE A 133 -20.89 -3.50 6.20
C ILE A 133 -22.08 -3.38 5.25
N ASP A 134 -21.90 -2.72 4.09
CA ASP A 134 -22.95 -2.62 3.07
C ASP A 134 -23.32 -4.00 2.51
N THR A 135 -22.33 -4.88 2.29
CA THR A 135 -22.53 -6.25 1.84
C THR A 135 -23.29 -7.09 2.88
N LEU A 136 -22.92 -6.99 4.16
CA LEU A 136 -23.61 -7.66 5.29
C LEU A 136 -25.05 -7.16 5.47
N SER A 137 -25.30 -5.88 5.15
CA SER A 137 -26.64 -5.30 5.25
C SER A 137 -27.60 -5.87 4.20
N LYS A 138 -27.06 -6.37 3.08
CA LYS A 138 -27.81 -6.95 1.96
C LYS A 138 -27.84 -8.48 1.96
N SER A 139 -27.10 -9.13 2.85
CA SER A 139 -27.02 -10.59 2.91
C SER A 139 -28.19 -11.21 3.67
N ASP A 140 -28.52 -12.46 3.31
CA ASP A 140 -29.62 -13.25 3.88
C ASP A 140 -29.24 -13.92 5.23
N ILE A 141 -28.50 -13.20 6.07
CA ILE A 141 -28.12 -13.66 7.41
C ILE A 141 -29.14 -13.17 8.45
N SER A 142 -29.19 -13.87 9.59
CA SER A 142 -30.08 -13.50 10.69
C SER A 142 -29.77 -12.08 11.22
N SER A 143 -30.78 -11.37 11.71
CA SER A 143 -30.62 -10.01 12.24
C SER A 143 -29.65 -9.94 13.43
N GLY A 144 -29.64 -10.96 14.29
CA GLY A 144 -28.71 -11.07 15.41
C GLY A 144 -27.27 -11.24 14.95
N GLU A 145 -27.03 -12.13 13.98
CA GLU A 145 -25.70 -12.35 13.41
C GLU A 145 -25.18 -11.12 12.65
N ARG A 146 -26.05 -10.47 11.84
CA ARG A 146 -25.73 -9.22 11.16
C ARG A 146 -25.26 -8.14 12.13
N SER A 147 -26.02 -7.94 13.21
CA SER A 147 -25.71 -6.92 14.21
C SER A 147 -24.38 -7.19 14.90
N ARG A 148 -24.07 -8.47 15.18
CA ARG A 148 -22.78 -8.89 15.74
C ARG A 148 -21.63 -8.57 14.79
N LEU A 149 -21.72 -9.00 13.52
CA LEU A 149 -20.66 -8.80 12.53
C LEU A 149 -20.40 -7.32 12.24
N ILE A 150 -21.45 -6.50 12.11
CA ILE A 150 -21.31 -5.05 11.94
C ILE A 150 -20.60 -4.43 13.16
N GLY A 151 -20.99 -4.83 14.37
CA GLY A 151 -20.36 -4.35 15.60
C GLY A 151 -18.88 -4.76 15.72
N GLU A 152 -18.51 -5.95 15.24
CA GLU A 152 -17.11 -6.38 15.16
C GLU A 152 -16.31 -5.51 14.18
N TRP A 153 -16.85 -5.21 13.01
CA TRP A 153 -16.19 -4.32 12.03
C TRP A 153 -16.03 -2.90 12.56
N GLN A 154 -17.03 -2.36 13.26
CA GLN A 154 -16.94 -1.03 13.88
C GLN A 154 -15.80 -0.98 14.91
N LYS A 155 -15.73 -1.96 15.82
CA LYS A 155 -14.64 -2.07 16.80
C LYS A 155 -13.27 -2.21 16.14
N ASN A 156 -13.17 -2.97 15.05
CA ASN A 156 -11.92 -3.12 14.32
C ASN A 156 -11.47 -1.79 13.71
N VAL A 157 -12.39 -1.00 13.13
CA VAL A 157 -12.08 0.33 12.59
C VAL A 157 -11.59 1.27 13.69
N GLU A 158 -12.26 1.29 14.85
CA GLU A 158 -11.83 2.09 16.02
C GLU A 158 -10.41 1.69 16.49
N SER A 159 -10.10 0.39 16.50
CA SER A 159 -8.75 -0.11 16.81
C SER A 159 -7.69 0.42 15.83
N TYR A 160 -7.98 0.40 14.53
CA TYR A 160 -7.06 0.94 13.52
C TYR A 160 -6.93 2.47 13.56
N GLU A 161 -7.95 3.18 14.03
CA GLU A 161 -7.87 4.63 14.27
C GLU A 161 -6.89 4.94 15.41
N LEU A 162 -6.91 4.13 16.47
CA LEU A 162 -5.92 4.23 17.55
C LEU A 162 -4.51 3.96 17.02
N GLU A 163 -4.32 2.91 16.22
CA GLU A 163 -3.02 2.63 15.57
C GLU A 163 -2.54 3.81 14.69
N LEU A 164 -3.44 4.43 13.92
CA LEU A 164 -3.13 5.62 13.13
C LEU A 164 -2.62 6.78 14.01
N SER A 165 -3.20 6.96 15.20
CA SER A 165 -2.78 8.02 16.14
C SER A 165 -1.32 7.84 16.61
N GLU A 166 -0.84 6.60 16.62
CA GLU A 166 0.53 6.23 17.02
C GLU A 166 1.48 6.07 15.81
N PHE A 167 1.03 6.33 14.57
CA PHE A 167 1.76 6.05 13.34
C PHE A 167 3.20 6.56 13.33
N HIS A 168 3.44 7.77 13.83
CA HIS A 168 4.78 8.37 13.79
C HIS A 168 5.71 7.90 14.91
N SER A 169 5.16 7.34 15.99
CA SER A 169 5.90 6.95 17.19
C SER A 169 6.11 5.44 17.33
N LYS A 170 5.17 4.64 16.80
CA LYS A 170 5.20 3.19 16.98
C LYS A 170 6.12 2.52 15.96
N PRO A 171 7.02 1.62 16.38
CA PRO A 171 7.93 0.95 15.45
C PRO A 171 7.23 -0.07 14.55
N VAL A 172 6.14 -0.67 15.03
CA VAL A 172 5.34 -1.66 14.31
C VAL A 172 3.87 -1.38 14.57
N LEU A 173 3.11 -1.16 13.50
CA LEU A 173 1.67 -0.99 13.55
C LEU A 173 0.95 -2.31 13.35
N LEU A 174 -0.25 -2.43 13.93
CA LEU A 174 -1.14 -3.54 13.62
C LEU A 174 -1.66 -3.39 12.18
N GLU A 175 -1.44 -4.41 11.35
CA GLU A 175 -1.86 -4.43 9.96
C GLU A 175 -3.19 -5.17 9.80
N MET A 176 -4.12 -4.61 9.02
CA MET A 176 -5.31 -5.35 8.56
C MET A 176 -4.89 -6.39 7.54
N GLN A 177 -5.32 -7.63 7.71
CA GLN A 177 -5.07 -8.69 6.73
C GLN A 177 -6.24 -8.76 5.76
N ILE A 178 -5.97 -8.58 4.46
CA ILE A 178 -6.97 -8.60 3.39
C ILE A 178 -6.70 -9.82 2.50
N PRO A 179 -7.65 -10.77 2.37
CA PRO A 179 -7.56 -11.81 1.35
C PRO A 179 -7.42 -11.23 -0.05
N TYR A 180 -6.62 -11.86 -0.91
CA TYR A 180 -6.44 -11.35 -2.27
C TYR A 180 -7.73 -11.28 -3.09
N GLU A 181 -8.70 -12.15 -2.82
CA GLU A 181 -10.03 -12.12 -3.46
C GLU A 181 -10.80 -10.86 -3.07
N ASP A 182 -10.78 -10.49 -1.80
CA ASP A 182 -11.42 -9.26 -1.29
C ASP A 182 -10.76 -7.99 -1.81
N LEU A 183 -9.45 -8.06 -2.14
CA LEU A 183 -8.72 -6.95 -2.75
C LEU A 183 -9.27 -6.60 -4.15
N GLU A 184 -9.66 -7.60 -4.94
CA GLU A 184 -10.30 -7.40 -6.24
C GLU A 184 -11.68 -6.75 -6.07
N MET A 185 -12.45 -7.26 -5.12
CA MET A 185 -13.78 -6.74 -4.82
C MET A 185 -13.72 -5.28 -4.33
N LEU A 186 -12.74 -4.94 -3.49
CA LEU A 186 -12.49 -3.56 -3.07
C LEU A 186 -12.17 -2.66 -4.26
N SER A 187 -11.30 -3.10 -5.18
CA SER A 187 -10.96 -2.33 -6.39
C SER A 187 -12.21 -2.03 -7.23
N MET A 188 -13.08 -3.03 -7.44
CA MET A 188 -14.35 -2.86 -8.15
C MET A 188 -15.31 -1.92 -7.43
N PHE A 189 -15.42 -2.03 -6.11
CA PHE A 189 -16.24 -1.15 -5.29
C PHE A 189 -15.78 0.32 -5.37
N LEU A 190 -14.47 0.57 -5.31
CA LEU A 190 -13.94 1.93 -5.41
C LEU A 190 -14.15 2.53 -6.81
N ALA A 191 -14.07 1.71 -7.85
CA ALA A 191 -14.37 2.12 -9.22
C ALA A 191 -15.84 2.53 -9.40
N SER A 192 -16.79 1.79 -8.80
CA SER A 192 -18.23 2.09 -8.94
C SER A 192 -18.66 3.37 -8.22
N ARG A 193 -17.96 3.77 -7.14
CA ARG A 193 -18.20 5.04 -6.44
C ARG A 193 -17.88 6.29 -7.28
N LYS A 194 -17.10 6.15 -8.35
CA LYS A 194 -16.65 7.27 -9.21
C LYS A 194 -17.57 7.54 -10.42
N LEU A 195 -18.81 7.05 -10.45
CA LEU A 195 -19.86 7.63 -11.28
C LEU A 195 -20.57 8.73 -10.48
N PRO A 196 -20.16 10.01 -10.58
CA PRO A 196 -21.12 11.07 -10.33
C PRO A 196 -22.23 10.92 -11.39
N ALA A 197 -23.48 10.96 -10.95
CA ALA A 197 -24.58 11.25 -11.85
C ALA A 197 -24.23 12.55 -12.58
N GLU A 198 -24.09 12.49 -13.89
CA GLU A 198 -24.08 13.68 -14.74
C GLU A 198 -25.43 14.38 -14.50
N ASN A 199 -25.38 15.53 -13.82
CA ASN A 199 -26.43 16.54 -13.82
C ASN A 199 -25.95 17.70 -14.68
#